data_AF-A0A1V6Z106-F1
#
_entry.id   AF-A0A1V6Z106-F1
#
_cell.length_a   1.000
_cell.length_b   1.000
_cell.length_c   1.000
_cell.angle_alpha   90.00
_cell.angle_beta   90.00
_cell.angle_gamma   90.00
#
_symmetry.space_group_name_H-M   'P 1'
#
loop_
_entity.id
_entity.type
_entity.pdbx_description
1 polymer ?
#
loop_
_entity_poly.entity_id
_entity_poly.type
_entity_poly.pdbx_seq_one_letter_code
_entity_poly.pdbx_strand_id
1 'polypeptide(L)'
;MAISDLLNRRVRARPEDDEVYSEASGSDEGSQDGSDAESNGSINSQADDSNSEGEGEGTDADSQSEASNSDIEEEPESEHDDGEDFKASLADISFGALAKAQASMREKNRKDKRASKDDTAASTVDDIRTKLREAREQKLEAAAKTKSKEKKSRSSKHAPMELSSKRAVTRKRTAVELPPAPRSRDPRFDAAVMGHSGVGKHPHGGKAYAFLDEYRTSELNDLKEQMRKTKNLQQKEKLKGEIRRMQDKLRSAQNKKREAEVQAEHKKREKELIREGKKANPYYLKNSELQKQVLERKYGEMGSRERAKALERRRKKVASKERKEMPWERRGAGGGEDGGMPNEGKRRRLE
;
A
#
# COMPACT_ATOMS: atom_id res chain seq x y z
N MET A 1 -37.92 -29.92 51.04
CA MET A 1 -37.35 -28.60 51.35
C MET A 1 -36.02 -28.85 52.06
N ALA A 2 -34.91 -28.73 51.35
CA ALA A 2 -33.58 -29.14 51.84
C ALA A 2 -32.52 -28.19 51.29
N ILE A 3 -32.45 -26.96 51.82
CA ILE A 3 -31.34 -26.01 51.58
C ILE A 3 -31.30 -25.02 52.76
N SER A 4 -30.64 -25.37 53.87
CA SER A 4 -30.30 -24.37 54.90
C SER A 4 -29.24 -24.88 55.88
N ASP A 5 -28.06 -25.31 55.41
CA ASP A 5 -26.96 -25.68 56.34
C ASP A 5 -25.53 -25.50 55.78
N LEU A 6 -25.32 -24.51 54.90
CA LEU A 6 -24.00 -24.23 54.30
C LEU A 6 -23.44 -22.83 54.58
N LEU A 7 -24.00 -22.10 55.55
CA LEU A 7 -23.59 -20.71 55.85
C LEU A 7 -22.75 -20.51 57.12
N ASN A 8 -22.22 -21.59 57.73
CA ASN A 8 -21.38 -21.48 58.94
C ASN A 8 -19.99 -22.11 58.79
N ARG A 9 -19.20 -21.70 57.77
CA ARG A 9 -17.75 -21.96 57.76
C ARG A 9 -16.99 -20.69 58.18
N ARG A 10 -16.62 -20.66 59.46
CA ARG A 10 -15.65 -19.72 60.06
C ARG A 10 -14.34 -19.73 59.26
N VAL A 11 -14.00 -18.57 58.73
CA VAL A 11 -12.68 -18.22 58.22
C VAL A 11 -11.70 -18.27 59.40
N ARG A 12 -10.68 -19.13 59.32
CA ARG A 12 -9.58 -19.21 60.29
C ARG A 12 -8.44 -18.35 59.75
N ALA A 13 -8.13 -17.26 60.44
CA ALA A 13 -7.00 -16.39 60.14
C ALA A 13 -5.68 -17.16 60.31
N ARG A 14 -4.73 -16.91 59.40
CA ARG A 14 -3.36 -17.45 59.43
C ARG A 14 -2.49 -16.47 60.25
N PRO A 15 -1.63 -16.93 61.18
CA PRO A 15 -0.83 -16.05 62.02
C PRO A 15 0.36 -15.45 61.28
N GLU A 16 0.72 -14.23 61.68
CA GLU A 16 1.87 -13.44 61.25
C GLU A 16 3.16 -13.93 61.94
N ASP A 17 4.28 -13.83 61.22
CA ASP A 17 5.64 -14.00 61.75
C ASP A 17 6.37 -12.64 61.73
N ASP A 18 7.11 -12.40 62.81
CA ASP A 18 7.67 -11.13 63.26
C ASP A 18 8.84 -10.55 62.42
N GLU A 19 8.85 -9.22 62.38
CA GLU A 19 9.97 -8.27 62.46
C GLU A 19 11.38 -8.66 61.95
N VAL A 20 11.83 -7.99 60.87
CA VAL A 20 13.22 -7.54 60.74
C VAL A 20 13.25 -6.06 60.33
N TYR A 21 13.69 -5.26 61.29
CA TYR A 21 14.00 -3.83 61.28
C TYR A 21 15.10 -3.50 60.25
N SER A 22 14.91 -2.49 59.41
CA SER A 22 16.02 -1.66 58.90
C SER A 22 15.52 -0.27 58.50
N GLU A 23 16.19 0.72 59.09
CA GLU A 23 15.90 2.14 59.08
C GLU A 23 16.19 2.77 57.71
N ALA A 24 15.26 3.59 57.21
CA ALA A 24 15.58 4.73 56.37
C ALA A 24 14.51 5.82 56.57
N SER A 25 14.96 6.88 57.21
CA SER A 25 14.26 8.12 57.56
C SER A 25 14.02 9.02 56.33
N GLY A 26 12.86 9.71 56.29
CA GLY A 26 12.77 11.08 55.77
C GLY A 26 11.63 11.41 54.80
N SER A 27 10.54 11.99 55.35
CA SER A 27 9.71 13.14 54.87
C SER A 27 9.28 13.19 53.38
N ASP A 28 8.03 13.48 52.99
CA ASP A 28 7.13 14.56 53.41
C ASP A 28 5.73 14.34 52.79
N GLU A 29 4.73 15.02 53.37
CA GLU A 29 3.29 14.99 53.14
C GLU A 29 2.89 15.38 51.69
N GLY A 30 1.83 14.91 51.03
CA GLY A 30 0.41 14.96 51.39
C GLY A 30 -0.35 15.85 50.38
N SER A 31 -1.17 15.28 49.49
CA SER A 31 -2.46 15.86 49.05
C SER A 31 -3.17 15.00 48.00
N GLN A 32 -4.43 14.69 48.30
CA GLN A 32 -5.46 14.20 47.39
C GLN A 32 -5.94 15.34 46.49
N ASP A 33 -6.11 15.08 45.19
CA ASP A 33 -7.31 15.51 44.47
C ASP A 33 -7.52 14.64 43.22
N GLY A 34 -8.75 14.24 42.99
CA GLY A 34 -9.17 13.51 41.80
C GLY A 34 -9.95 14.44 40.88
N SER A 35 -9.66 14.41 39.59
CA SER A 35 -10.63 14.84 38.58
C SER A 35 -10.34 14.21 37.22
N ASP A 36 -11.32 13.44 36.75
CA ASP A 36 -11.56 13.18 35.35
C ASP A 36 -11.77 14.50 34.60
N ALA A 37 -11.01 14.71 33.53
CA ALA A 37 -11.31 15.76 32.55
C ALA A 37 -10.87 15.34 31.14
N GLU A 38 -11.88 14.90 30.39
CA GLU A 38 -12.01 14.88 28.93
C GLU A 38 -11.02 15.80 28.17
N SER A 39 -10.22 15.16 27.32
CA SER A 39 -9.39 15.82 26.31
C SER A 39 -10.26 16.30 25.15
N ASN A 40 -10.37 17.62 24.99
CA ASN A 40 -10.75 18.27 23.73
C ASN A 40 -10.18 19.70 23.69
N GLY A 41 -9.01 19.85 23.06
CA GLY A 41 -8.35 21.13 22.82
C GLY A 41 -7.65 21.13 21.47
N SER A 42 -8.39 21.48 20.43
CA SER A 42 -7.94 21.58 19.05
C SER A 42 -7.35 22.96 18.77
N ILE A 43 -6.03 23.12 18.62
CA ILE A 43 -5.44 24.24 17.85
C ILE A 43 -4.04 23.90 17.28
N ASN A 44 -4.05 23.55 15.99
CA ASN A 44 -3.17 23.99 14.89
C ASN A 44 -1.89 24.82 15.20
N SER A 45 -0.69 24.29 14.88
CA SER A 45 0.19 24.80 13.79
C SER A 45 1.61 24.18 13.79
N GLN A 46 2.03 23.70 12.61
CA GLN A 46 3.40 23.64 12.05
C GLN A 46 4.50 22.81 12.76
N ALA A 47 4.86 21.67 12.15
CA ALA A 47 6.17 21.48 11.50
C ALA A 47 6.26 20.10 10.82
N ASP A 48 6.89 20.13 9.64
CA ASP A 48 7.67 19.07 8.97
C ASP A 48 6.98 17.84 8.33
N ASP A 49 7.43 17.62 7.09
CA ASP A 49 6.94 16.73 6.05
C ASP A 49 8.03 15.68 5.84
N SER A 50 7.72 14.42 6.12
CA SER A 50 8.56 13.29 5.70
C SER A 50 7.68 12.12 5.26
N ASN A 51 7.27 12.21 3.99
CA ASN A 51 6.66 11.15 3.22
C ASN A 51 7.65 9.97 3.05
N SER A 52 7.50 8.92 3.88
CA SER A 52 8.24 7.65 3.72
C SER A 52 7.39 6.67 2.93
N GLU A 53 7.55 6.69 1.61
CA GLU A 53 6.99 5.66 0.72
C GLU A 53 7.87 4.41 0.76
N GLY A 54 7.29 3.32 1.28
CA GLY A 54 7.86 1.98 1.24
C GLY A 54 7.56 1.32 -0.11
N GLU A 55 8.38 1.65 -1.11
CA GLU A 55 8.45 0.94 -2.38
C GLU A 55 9.26 -0.35 -2.20
N GLY A 56 8.54 -1.48 -2.21
CA GLY A 56 9.11 -2.81 -2.30
C GLY A 56 9.18 -3.24 -3.76
N GLU A 57 10.32 -3.06 -4.39
CA GLU A 57 10.56 -3.57 -5.74
C GLU A 57 11.78 -4.50 -5.77
N GLY A 58 11.54 -5.70 -6.28
CA GLY A 58 12.59 -6.62 -6.69
C GLY A 58 12.56 -6.72 -8.20
N THR A 59 13.69 -6.44 -8.86
CA THR A 59 14.45 -7.35 -9.73
C THR A 59 15.60 -6.58 -10.38
N ASP A 60 16.84 -6.83 -9.94
CA ASP A 60 18.03 -6.50 -10.73
C ASP A 60 18.49 -7.73 -11.51
N ALA A 61 18.30 -7.67 -12.81
CA ALA A 61 19.11 -8.36 -13.79
C ALA A 61 18.92 -7.60 -15.11
N ASP A 62 19.69 -6.52 -15.28
CA ASP A 62 19.92 -5.96 -16.60
C ASP A 62 21.34 -6.26 -17.05
N SER A 63 21.39 -6.77 -18.27
CA SER A 63 22.54 -7.31 -18.95
C SER A 63 22.97 -6.26 -19.95
N GLN A 64 24.03 -5.52 -19.64
CA GLN A 64 24.62 -4.60 -20.61
C GLN A 64 25.35 -5.40 -21.70
N SER A 65 24.82 -5.33 -22.91
CA SER A 65 25.52 -5.67 -24.14
C SER A 65 26.03 -4.39 -24.78
N GLU A 66 27.34 -4.23 -24.74
CA GLU A 66 28.13 -3.31 -25.56
C GLU A 66 27.92 -3.60 -27.05
N ALA A 67 27.54 -2.57 -27.82
CA ALA A 67 27.62 -2.56 -29.28
C ALA A 67 28.13 -1.18 -29.74
N SER A 68 29.44 -1.13 -29.97
CA SER A 68 30.21 -0.32 -30.92
C SER A 68 29.68 1.04 -31.37
N ASN A 69 30.38 2.10 -30.94
CA ASN A 69 30.51 3.35 -31.67
C ASN A 69 31.52 3.20 -32.81
N SER A 70 31.15 3.66 -34.01
CA SER A 70 32.07 3.99 -35.10
C SER A 70 32.23 5.51 -35.16
N ASP A 71 33.39 5.97 -34.74
CA ASP A 71 34.26 6.98 -35.38
C ASP A 71 33.59 8.16 -36.13
N ILE A 72 33.64 9.34 -35.51
CA ILE A 72 33.86 10.60 -36.22
C ILE A 72 34.71 11.50 -35.31
N GLU A 73 35.89 11.89 -35.78
CA GLU A 73 36.77 12.86 -35.13
C GLU A 73 36.23 14.28 -35.33
N GLU A 74 36.19 15.09 -34.27
CA GLU A 74 36.39 16.54 -34.35
C GLU A 74 36.84 17.09 -32.97
N GLU A 75 37.76 18.06 -33.05
CA GLU A 75 38.57 18.74 -32.03
C GLU A 75 37.79 19.51 -30.93
N PRO A 76 38.46 20.01 -29.86
CA PRO A 76 37.78 20.40 -28.62
C PRO A 76 37.28 21.86 -28.65
N GLU A 77 36.01 22.09 -28.30
CA GLU A 77 35.53 23.44 -27.96
C GLU A 77 34.80 23.52 -26.60
N SER A 78 35.08 24.63 -25.93
CA SER A 78 34.81 25.07 -24.56
C SER A 78 33.39 24.96 -24.02
N GLU A 79 33.28 24.59 -22.73
CA GLU A 79 32.07 24.75 -21.92
C GLU A 79 31.74 26.25 -21.73
N HIS A 80 30.53 26.66 -22.16
CA HIS A 80 29.90 27.92 -21.77
C HIS A 80 28.65 27.61 -20.93
N ASP A 81 28.58 28.22 -19.75
CA ASP A 81 27.53 28.09 -18.74
C ASP A 81 26.37 29.07 -19.04
N ASP A 82 25.51 28.75 -20.01
CA ASP A 82 24.40 29.62 -20.46
C ASP A 82 23.14 29.56 -19.54
N GLY A 83 23.22 28.91 -18.37
CA GLY A 83 22.06 28.68 -17.49
C GLY A 83 21.59 29.89 -16.69
N GLU A 84 22.47 30.85 -16.44
CA GLU A 84 22.19 32.03 -15.62
C GLU A 84 21.58 33.18 -16.45
N ASP A 85 21.99 33.33 -17.70
CA ASP A 85 21.49 34.36 -18.63
C ASP A 85 20.01 34.15 -18.98
N PHE A 86 19.56 32.90 -19.02
CA PHE A 86 18.16 32.57 -19.28
C PHE A 86 17.23 32.95 -18.13
N LYS A 87 17.69 32.83 -16.88
CA LYS A 87 16.92 33.21 -15.69
C LYS A 87 16.87 34.73 -15.54
N ALA A 88 17.96 35.43 -15.84
CA ALA A 88 18.00 36.89 -15.90
C ALA A 88 17.03 37.42 -16.97
N SER A 89 17.05 36.83 -18.17
CA SER A 89 16.13 37.17 -19.25
C SER A 89 14.66 36.88 -18.91
N LEU A 90 14.36 35.90 -18.05
CA LEU A 90 12.99 35.60 -17.60
C LEU A 90 12.48 36.62 -16.58
N ALA A 91 13.37 37.21 -15.78
CA ALA A 91 13.02 38.20 -14.76
C ALA A 91 12.61 39.55 -15.38
N ASP A 92 13.15 39.88 -16.55
CA ASP A 92 12.81 41.11 -17.30
C ASP A 92 11.48 41.02 -18.06
N ILE A 93 10.87 39.84 -18.16
CA ILE A 93 9.59 39.65 -18.85
C ILE A 93 8.44 39.94 -17.87
N SER A 94 7.66 40.98 -18.19
CA SER A 94 6.47 41.31 -17.40
C SER A 94 5.48 40.14 -17.34
N PHE A 95 4.85 39.95 -16.18
CA PHE A 95 3.85 38.90 -15.94
C PHE A 95 2.69 38.92 -16.95
N GLY A 96 2.32 40.10 -17.47
CA GLY A 96 1.31 40.24 -18.53
C GLY A 96 1.74 39.64 -19.87
N ALA A 97 3.03 39.73 -20.22
CA ALA A 97 3.59 39.10 -21.41
C ALA A 97 3.63 37.57 -21.26
N LEU A 98 3.97 37.06 -20.08
CA LEU A 98 3.91 35.62 -19.76
C LEU A 98 2.48 35.09 -19.83
N ALA A 99 1.50 35.80 -19.27
CA ALA A 99 0.09 35.42 -19.36
C ALA A 99 -0.42 35.42 -20.82
N LYS A 100 0.00 36.39 -21.63
CA LYS A 100 -0.34 36.48 -23.05
C LYS A 100 0.30 35.35 -23.87
N ALA A 101 1.54 34.98 -23.56
CA ALA A 101 2.23 33.86 -24.18
C ALA A 101 1.59 32.51 -23.79
N GLN A 102 1.20 32.35 -22.53
CA GLN A 102 0.47 31.15 -22.08
C GLN A 102 -0.91 31.02 -22.76
N ALA A 103 -1.61 32.14 -22.96
CA ALA A 103 -2.88 32.15 -23.67
C ALA A 103 -2.73 31.77 -25.14
N SER A 104 -1.74 32.34 -25.85
CA SER A 104 -1.50 32.04 -27.27
C SER A 104 -1.03 30.59 -27.51
N MET A 105 -0.18 30.05 -26.62
CA MET A 105 0.27 28.66 -26.68
C MET A 105 -0.87 27.66 -26.46
N ARG A 106 -1.84 28.01 -25.61
CA ARG A 106 -3.01 27.16 -25.34
C ARG A 106 -4.02 27.13 -26.49
N GLU A 107 -4.12 28.21 -27.27
CA GLU A 107 -4.91 28.23 -28.51
C GLU A 107 -4.21 27.47 -29.65
N LYS A 108 -2.90 27.60 -29.79
CA LYS A 108 -2.11 26.89 -30.81
C LYS A 108 -2.13 25.37 -30.60
N ASN A 109 -1.96 24.91 -29.35
CA ASN A 109 -2.08 23.49 -28.98
C ASN A 109 -3.49 22.92 -29.17
N ARG A 110 -4.54 23.75 -29.20
CA ARG A 110 -5.90 23.33 -29.56
C ARG A 110 -6.14 23.26 -31.07
N LYS A 111 -5.37 24.02 -31.86
CA LYS A 111 -5.47 24.04 -33.33
C LYS A 111 -4.65 22.91 -33.97
N ASP A 112 -3.47 22.60 -33.42
CA ASP A 112 -2.63 21.50 -33.91
C ASP A 112 -3.23 20.11 -33.59
N LYS A 113 -4.00 20.00 -32.49
CA LYS A 113 -4.79 18.78 -32.19
C LYS A 113 -6.05 18.60 -33.05
N ARG A 114 -6.41 19.56 -33.91
CA ARG A 114 -7.54 19.45 -34.86
C ARG A 114 -7.11 19.06 -36.28
N ALA A 115 -5.81 18.90 -36.53
CA ALA A 115 -5.27 18.60 -37.86
C ALA A 115 -4.83 17.13 -38.07
N SER A 116 -4.93 16.25 -37.07
CA SER A 116 -4.78 14.80 -37.27
C SER A 116 -6.16 14.15 -37.44
N LYS A 117 -6.54 13.92 -38.69
CA LYS A 117 -7.83 13.35 -39.10
C LYS A 117 -7.77 11.83 -39.04
N ASP A 118 -8.24 11.26 -37.93
CA ASP A 118 -8.87 9.94 -37.85
C ASP A 118 -9.44 9.77 -36.44
N ASP A 119 -10.70 10.20 -36.20
CA ASP A 119 -11.43 9.88 -34.95
C ASP A 119 -12.88 10.42 -34.98
N THR A 120 -13.79 9.73 -35.68
CA THR A 120 -15.24 9.99 -35.58
C THR A 120 -15.89 9.29 -34.38
N ALA A 121 -15.18 8.36 -33.73
CA ALA A 121 -15.65 7.65 -32.54
C ALA A 121 -15.24 8.34 -31.23
N ALA A 122 -14.05 8.92 -31.14
CA ALA A 122 -13.57 9.59 -29.93
C ALA A 122 -14.36 10.87 -29.59
N SER A 123 -14.81 11.63 -30.60
CA SER A 123 -15.60 12.85 -30.41
C SER A 123 -16.91 12.57 -29.69
N THR A 124 -17.62 11.48 -30.03
CA THR A 124 -18.90 11.14 -29.38
C THR A 124 -18.71 10.77 -27.91
N VAL A 125 -17.64 10.05 -27.57
CA VAL A 125 -17.36 9.64 -26.18
C VAL A 125 -16.87 10.83 -25.36
N ASP A 126 -16.07 11.71 -25.96
CA ASP A 126 -15.61 12.93 -25.29
C ASP A 126 -16.73 13.95 -25.11
N ASP A 127 -17.66 14.06 -26.06
CA ASP A 127 -18.90 14.84 -25.93
C ASP A 127 -19.84 14.28 -24.85
N ILE A 128 -19.88 12.96 -24.68
CA ILE A 128 -20.61 12.32 -23.58
C ILE A 128 -19.92 12.63 -22.25
N ARG A 129 -18.59 12.60 -22.19
CA ARG A 129 -17.81 12.91 -20.97
C ARG A 129 -17.96 14.37 -20.56
N THR A 130 -17.96 15.31 -21.49
CA THR A 130 -18.17 16.73 -21.22
C THR A 130 -19.58 16.98 -20.70
N LYS A 131 -20.61 16.43 -21.36
CA LYS A 131 -22.01 16.51 -20.89
C LYS A 131 -22.22 15.90 -19.51
N LEU A 132 -21.55 14.79 -19.19
CA LEU A 132 -21.61 14.17 -17.85
C LEU A 132 -20.94 15.03 -16.78
N ARG A 133 -19.87 15.77 -17.14
CA ARG A 133 -19.20 16.70 -16.22
C ARG A 133 -20.08 17.92 -15.96
N GLU A 134 -20.65 18.52 -17.00
CA GLU A 134 -21.58 19.65 -16.90
C GLU A 134 -22.83 19.29 -16.10
N ALA A 135 -23.42 18.11 -16.32
CA ALA A 135 -24.57 17.64 -15.55
C ALA A 135 -24.24 17.40 -14.06
N ARG A 136 -22.99 16.99 -13.75
CA ARG A 136 -22.53 16.87 -12.37
C ARG A 136 -22.32 18.23 -11.72
N GLU A 137 -21.75 19.19 -12.43
CA GLU A 137 -21.54 20.56 -11.95
C GLU A 137 -22.89 21.24 -11.68
N GLN A 138 -23.86 21.15 -12.59
CA GLN A 138 -25.22 21.66 -12.37
C GLN A 138 -25.92 21.01 -11.18
N LYS A 139 -25.72 19.69 -10.97
CA LYS A 139 -26.28 18.99 -9.82
C LYS A 139 -25.59 19.38 -8.50
N LEU A 140 -24.28 19.64 -8.54
CA LEU A 140 -23.53 20.15 -7.39
C LEU A 140 -23.95 21.59 -7.06
N GLU A 141 -24.16 22.44 -8.06
CA GLU A 141 -24.67 23.80 -7.88
C GLU A 141 -26.11 23.80 -7.34
N ALA A 142 -26.98 22.92 -7.85
CA ALA A 142 -28.34 22.76 -7.33
C ALA A 142 -28.33 22.24 -5.88
N ALA A 143 -27.46 21.28 -5.56
CA ALA A 143 -27.29 20.78 -4.21
C ALA A 143 -26.71 21.85 -3.27
N ALA A 144 -25.76 22.67 -3.73
CA ALA A 144 -25.19 23.78 -2.98
C ALA A 144 -26.26 24.84 -2.65
N LYS A 145 -27.13 25.18 -3.62
CA LYS A 145 -28.28 26.10 -3.41
C LYS A 145 -29.32 25.57 -2.41
N THR A 146 -29.46 24.26 -2.25
CA THR A 146 -30.34 23.67 -1.21
C THR A 146 -29.70 23.61 0.18
N LYS A 147 -28.37 23.58 0.25
CA LYS A 147 -27.59 23.58 1.50
C LYS A 147 -27.32 24.99 2.04
N SER A 148 -27.47 26.02 1.21
CA SER A 148 -27.30 27.43 1.57
C SER A 148 -28.55 28.10 2.14
N LYS A 149 -29.48 27.35 2.75
CA LYS A 149 -30.34 27.97 3.78
C LYS A 149 -29.46 28.16 5.01
N GLU A 150 -28.68 29.24 4.98
CA GLU A 150 -27.91 29.72 6.11
C GLU A 150 -28.79 29.62 7.36
N LYS A 151 -28.32 28.88 8.36
CA LYS A 151 -28.98 28.85 9.66
C LYS A 151 -28.91 30.30 10.15
N LYS A 152 -30.05 31.00 10.21
CA LYS A 152 -30.12 32.36 10.75
C LYS A 152 -29.46 32.34 12.13
N SER A 153 -28.29 32.95 12.23
CA SER A 153 -27.56 33.08 13.49
C SER A 153 -28.15 34.26 14.28
N ARG A 154 -28.01 34.20 15.61
CA ARG A 154 -28.31 35.33 16.49
C ARG A 154 -27.50 36.57 16.06
N SER A 155 -28.11 37.75 16.13
CA SER A 155 -27.47 39.02 15.76
C SER A 155 -26.32 39.40 16.70
N SER A 156 -26.35 38.98 17.96
CA SER A 156 -25.27 39.12 18.94
C SER A 156 -25.21 37.93 19.89
N LYS A 157 -24.12 37.78 20.67
CA LYS A 157 -23.95 36.67 21.62
C LYS A 157 -25.04 36.66 22.72
N HIS A 158 -25.62 37.81 23.05
CA HIS A 158 -26.63 37.93 24.11
C HIS A 158 -28.05 38.14 23.57
N ALA A 159 -28.23 38.11 22.24
CA ALA A 159 -29.54 38.26 21.62
C ALA A 159 -30.24 36.90 21.43
N PRO A 160 -31.58 36.84 21.60
CA PRO A 160 -32.38 35.68 21.22
C PRO A 160 -32.31 35.45 19.71
N MET A 161 -32.52 34.19 19.29
CA MET A 161 -32.53 33.81 17.89
C MET A 161 -33.98 33.79 17.36
N GLU A 162 -34.26 34.57 16.33
CA GLU A 162 -35.56 34.57 15.67
C GLU A 162 -35.78 33.29 14.86
N LEU A 163 -36.84 32.54 15.20
CA LEU A 163 -37.29 31.36 14.47
C LEU A 163 -38.65 31.62 13.82
N SER A 164 -38.86 31.11 12.61
CA SER A 164 -40.17 31.23 11.95
C SER A 164 -41.23 30.42 12.70
N SER A 165 -42.38 31.02 12.97
CA SER A 165 -43.55 30.37 13.57
C SER A 165 -44.07 29.17 12.77
N LYS A 166 -43.73 29.08 11.48
CA LYS A 166 -44.07 27.93 10.61
C LYS A 166 -43.21 26.70 10.87
N ARG A 167 -42.13 26.82 11.65
CA ARG A 167 -41.25 25.69 11.97
C ARG A 167 -41.74 25.01 13.24
N ALA A 168 -42.36 23.85 13.08
CA ALA A 168 -42.79 23.02 14.20
C ALA A 168 -41.60 22.59 15.08
N VAL A 169 -41.77 22.66 16.40
CA VAL A 169 -40.79 22.19 17.38
C VAL A 169 -40.84 20.66 17.45
N THR A 170 -39.68 20.00 17.32
CA THR A 170 -39.61 18.53 17.42
C THR A 170 -39.77 18.08 18.87
N ARG A 171 -40.72 17.19 19.14
CA ARG A 171 -40.94 16.65 20.51
C ARG A 171 -39.91 15.59 20.94
N LYS A 172 -39.14 15.04 20.00
CA LYS A 172 -38.15 13.98 20.26
C LYS A 172 -36.74 14.58 20.34
N ARG A 173 -35.98 14.23 21.39
CA ARG A 173 -34.57 14.58 21.54
C ARG A 173 -33.72 13.56 20.78
N THR A 174 -32.84 14.00 19.87
CA THR A 174 -31.83 13.15 19.24
C THR A 174 -30.63 13.04 20.19
N ALA A 175 -30.59 11.99 21.02
CA ALA A 175 -29.50 11.77 21.97
C ALA A 175 -28.26 11.12 21.34
N VAL A 176 -28.45 10.35 20.26
CA VAL A 176 -27.38 9.70 19.50
C VAL A 176 -27.52 10.09 18.04
N GLU A 177 -26.44 10.62 17.46
CA GLU A 177 -26.37 10.85 16.02
C GLU A 177 -26.29 9.50 15.30
N LEU A 178 -27.40 9.08 14.68
CA LEU A 178 -27.40 7.88 13.87
C LEU A 178 -26.50 8.09 12.65
N PRO A 179 -25.70 7.08 12.25
CA PRO A 179 -24.97 7.15 11.00
C PRO A 179 -25.95 7.41 9.84
N PRO A 180 -25.53 8.11 8.78
CA PRO A 180 -26.39 8.43 7.66
C PRO A 180 -26.97 7.14 7.05
N ALA A 181 -28.25 7.19 6.64
CA ALA A 181 -28.93 6.05 6.05
C ALA A 181 -28.10 5.45 4.88
N PRO A 182 -28.00 4.11 4.79
CA PRO A 182 -27.21 3.47 3.75
C PRO A 182 -27.76 3.88 2.38
N ARG A 183 -26.88 4.40 1.53
CA ARG A 183 -27.23 4.76 0.15
C ARG A 183 -27.58 3.48 -0.59
N SER A 184 -28.64 3.51 -1.42
CA SER A 184 -28.95 2.41 -2.35
C SER A 184 -27.75 2.20 -3.27
N ARG A 185 -27.01 1.10 -3.07
CA ARG A 185 -25.88 0.68 -3.90
C ARG A 185 -26.25 -0.59 -4.64
N ASP A 186 -25.61 -0.80 -5.78
CA ASP A 186 -25.69 -2.05 -6.52
C ASP A 186 -25.18 -3.19 -5.63
N PRO A 187 -25.94 -4.28 -5.44
CA PRO A 187 -25.57 -5.38 -4.56
C PRO A 187 -24.24 -6.04 -4.95
N ARG A 188 -23.82 -5.96 -6.23
CA ARG A 188 -22.50 -6.43 -6.67
C ARG A 188 -21.35 -5.67 -6.00
N PHE A 189 -21.61 -4.41 -5.63
CA PHE A 189 -20.67 -3.49 -5.00
C PHE A 189 -21.09 -3.12 -3.57
N ASP A 190 -22.08 -3.83 -3.01
CA ASP A 190 -22.48 -3.62 -1.63
C ASP A 190 -21.42 -4.23 -0.70
N ALA A 191 -20.95 -3.44 0.25
CA ALA A 191 -19.95 -3.88 1.22
C ALA A 191 -20.46 -5.05 2.07
N ALA A 192 -21.78 -5.16 2.29
CA ALA A 192 -22.37 -6.31 2.97
C ALA A 192 -22.21 -7.61 2.16
N VAL A 193 -22.35 -7.53 0.83
CA VAL A 193 -22.23 -8.68 -0.09
C VAL A 193 -20.77 -8.99 -0.42
N MET A 194 -19.92 -7.98 -0.64
CA MET A 194 -18.49 -8.17 -0.88
C MET A 194 -17.70 -8.52 0.40
N GLY A 195 -18.33 -8.39 1.57
CA GLY A 195 -17.67 -8.42 2.87
C GLY A 195 -17.06 -7.05 3.19
N HIS A 196 -17.27 -6.59 4.42
CA HIS A 196 -16.93 -5.24 4.91
C HIS A 196 -15.45 -4.82 4.75
N SER A 197 -14.55 -5.73 4.34
CA SER A 197 -13.23 -5.36 3.84
C SER A 197 -13.27 -5.32 2.32
N GLY A 198 -13.17 -4.13 1.71
CA GLY A 198 -13.18 -3.92 0.25
C GLY A 198 -12.07 -4.62 -0.56
N VAL A 199 -11.38 -5.59 0.03
CA VAL A 199 -10.33 -6.42 -0.57
C VAL A 199 -10.84 -7.85 -0.74
N GLY A 200 -11.85 -8.06 -1.58
CA GLY A 200 -12.22 -9.36 -2.19
C GLY A 200 -12.31 -10.60 -1.27
N LYS A 201 -12.40 -10.42 0.06
CA LYS A 201 -12.39 -11.49 1.06
C LYS A 201 -13.82 -11.89 1.36
N HIS A 202 -14.55 -12.19 0.30
CA HIS A 202 -15.80 -12.91 0.45
C HIS A 202 -15.45 -14.34 0.95
N PRO A 203 -16.06 -14.82 2.05
CA PRO A 203 -15.71 -16.11 2.66
C PRO A 203 -15.82 -17.29 1.67
N HIS A 204 -16.65 -17.15 0.64
CA HIS A 204 -16.85 -18.16 -0.40
C HIS A 204 -16.32 -17.74 -1.78
N GLY A 205 -15.85 -16.50 -1.96
CA GLY A 205 -15.46 -15.97 -3.28
C GLY A 205 -14.33 -16.77 -3.93
N GLY A 206 -13.28 -17.10 -3.17
CA GLY A 206 -12.18 -17.91 -3.68
C GLY A 206 -12.59 -19.33 -4.09
N LYS A 207 -13.63 -19.90 -3.47
CA LYS A 207 -14.14 -21.24 -3.80
C LYS A 207 -15.12 -21.21 -4.96
N ALA A 208 -16.03 -20.23 -4.98
CA ALA A 208 -17.01 -20.06 -6.05
C ALA A 208 -16.35 -19.81 -7.41
N TYR A 209 -15.19 -19.14 -7.42
CA TYR A 209 -14.43 -18.83 -8.63
C TYR A 209 -13.16 -19.68 -8.77
N ALA A 210 -13.12 -20.89 -8.20
CA ALA A 210 -11.96 -21.78 -8.30
C ALA A 210 -11.63 -22.17 -9.75
N PHE A 211 -12.65 -22.26 -10.61
CA PHE A 211 -12.53 -22.54 -12.04
C PHE A 211 -11.64 -21.53 -12.79
N LEU A 212 -11.49 -20.29 -12.27
CA LEU A 212 -10.61 -19.29 -12.90
C LEU A 212 -9.15 -19.74 -12.92
N ASP A 213 -8.74 -20.60 -11.99
CA ASP A 213 -7.39 -21.16 -12.02
C ASP A 213 -7.21 -22.14 -13.17
N GLU A 214 -8.23 -22.91 -13.51
CA GLU A 214 -8.22 -23.80 -14.68
C GLU A 214 -8.12 -22.98 -15.97
N TYR A 215 -8.93 -21.93 -16.13
CA TYR A 215 -8.82 -21.02 -17.29
C TYR A 215 -7.45 -20.35 -17.39
N ARG A 216 -6.87 -19.89 -16.26
CA ARG A 216 -5.50 -19.32 -16.28
C ARG A 216 -4.46 -20.34 -16.73
N THR A 217 -4.63 -21.62 -16.38
CA THR A 217 -3.72 -22.67 -16.84
C THR A 217 -3.87 -22.99 -18.32
N SER A 218 -5.11 -23.00 -18.85
CA SER A 218 -5.35 -23.18 -20.28
C SER A 218 -4.82 -21.99 -21.08
N GLU A 219 -5.08 -20.75 -20.64
CA GLU A 219 -4.54 -19.53 -21.25
C GLU A 219 -3.01 -19.56 -21.33
N LEU A 220 -2.34 -20.06 -20.29
CA LEU A 220 -0.88 -20.23 -20.32
C LEU A 220 -0.40 -21.26 -21.34
N ASN A 221 -1.17 -22.31 -21.58
CA ASN A 221 -0.85 -23.30 -22.59
C ASN A 221 -1.07 -22.72 -23.98
N ASP A 222 -2.16 -22.00 -24.19
CA ASP A 222 -2.49 -21.32 -25.45
C ASP A 222 -1.40 -20.29 -25.82
N LEU A 223 -0.96 -19.47 -24.85
CA LEU A 223 0.14 -18.51 -25.07
C LEU A 223 1.45 -19.21 -25.44
N LYS A 224 1.76 -20.36 -24.82
CA LYS A 224 2.96 -21.15 -25.17
C LYS A 224 2.85 -21.72 -26.58
N GLU A 225 1.67 -22.19 -26.98
CA GLU A 225 1.43 -22.65 -28.34
C GLU A 225 1.55 -21.53 -29.35
N GLN A 226 1.00 -20.36 -29.06
CA GLN A 226 1.16 -19.17 -29.89
C GLN A 226 2.65 -18.81 -30.04
N MET A 227 3.42 -18.82 -28.95
CA MET A 227 4.87 -18.56 -29.01
C MET A 227 5.61 -19.56 -29.90
N ARG A 228 5.20 -20.84 -29.88
CA ARG A 228 5.78 -21.89 -30.75
C ARG A 228 5.42 -21.68 -32.22
N LYS A 229 4.21 -21.19 -32.51
CA LYS A 229 3.70 -20.96 -33.86
C LYS A 229 4.25 -19.67 -34.49
N THR A 230 4.45 -18.62 -33.69
CA THR A 230 4.93 -17.31 -34.17
C THR A 230 6.41 -17.37 -34.57
N LYS A 231 6.71 -16.90 -35.78
CA LYS A 231 8.09 -16.76 -36.30
C LYS A 231 8.67 -15.36 -36.08
N ASN A 232 7.81 -14.35 -35.99
CA ASN A 232 8.21 -12.95 -35.78
C ASN A 232 8.85 -12.76 -34.40
N LEU A 233 10.06 -12.19 -34.37
CA LEU A 233 10.84 -12.04 -33.13
C LEU A 233 10.17 -11.11 -32.11
N GLN A 234 9.71 -9.93 -32.54
CA GLN A 234 9.05 -8.96 -31.66
C GLN A 234 7.75 -9.52 -31.03
N GLN A 235 6.95 -10.26 -31.79
CA GLN A 235 5.74 -10.89 -31.28
C GLN A 235 6.08 -12.02 -30.29
N LYS A 236 7.13 -12.79 -30.58
CA LYS A 236 7.62 -13.85 -29.70
C LYS A 236 8.11 -13.29 -28.35
N GLU A 237 8.76 -12.14 -28.35
CA GLU A 237 9.17 -11.44 -27.12
C GLU A 237 7.97 -10.94 -26.31
N LYS A 238 6.97 -10.35 -26.96
CA LYS A 238 5.70 -9.96 -26.30
C LYS A 238 5.03 -11.16 -25.63
N LEU A 239 4.88 -12.27 -26.36
CA LEU A 239 4.31 -13.52 -25.83
C LEU A 239 5.14 -14.10 -24.69
N LYS A 240 6.48 -14.03 -24.75
CA LYS A 240 7.36 -14.44 -23.65
C LYS A 240 7.14 -13.57 -22.40
N GLY A 241 6.97 -12.27 -22.56
CA GLY A 241 6.63 -11.34 -21.49
C GLY A 241 5.28 -11.65 -20.85
N GLU A 242 4.26 -11.91 -21.67
CA GLU A 242 2.92 -12.30 -21.20
C GLU A 242 2.94 -13.63 -20.43
N ILE A 243 3.64 -14.63 -20.94
CA ILE A 243 3.80 -15.92 -20.27
C ILE A 243 4.48 -15.74 -18.91
N ARG A 244 5.53 -14.92 -18.82
CA ARG A 244 6.19 -14.62 -17.54
C ARG A 244 5.21 -13.97 -16.56
N ARG A 245 4.48 -12.93 -17.00
CA ARG A 245 3.46 -12.24 -16.17
C ARG A 245 2.38 -13.22 -15.67
N MET A 246 1.87 -14.08 -16.54
CA MET A 246 0.83 -15.07 -16.19
C MET A 246 1.37 -16.16 -15.26
N GLN A 247 2.59 -16.64 -15.48
CA GLN A 247 3.25 -17.59 -14.57
C GLN A 247 3.48 -16.98 -13.19
N ASP A 248 3.91 -15.72 -13.12
CA ASP A 248 4.16 -15.03 -11.85
C ASP A 248 2.85 -14.76 -11.08
N LYS A 249 1.76 -14.43 -11.79
CA LYS A 249 0.41 -14.36 -11.20
C LYS A 249 -0.02 -15.69 -10.57
N LEU A 250 0.15 -16.82 -11.29
CA LEU A 250 -0.18 -18.14 -10.75
C LEU A 250 0.68 -18.50 -9.54
N ARG A 251 2.00 -18.24 -9.59
CA ARG A 251 2.91 -18.48 -8.46
C ARG A 251 2.53 -17.64 -7.24
N SER A 252 2.20 -16.37 -7.44
CA SER A 252 1.74 -15.48 -6.37
C SER A 252 0.43 -15.97 -5.75
N ALA A 253 -0.54 -16.37 -6.57
CA ALA A 253 -1.80 -16.94 -6.12
C ALA A 253 -1.59 -18.24 -5.31
N GLN A 254 -0.74 -19.15 -5.78
CA GLN A 254 -0.41 -20.38 -5.06
C GLN A 254 0.29 -20.11 -3.72
N ASN A 255 1.20 -19.12 -3.66
CA ASN A 255 1.83 -18.73 -2.40
C ASN A 255 0.81 -18.20 -1.39
N LYS A 256 -0.11 -17.33 -1.84
CA LYS A 256 -1.20 -16.80 -1.00
C LYS A 256 -2.13 -17.90 -0.50
N LYS A 257 -2.42 -18.91 -1.34
CA LYS A 257 -3.21 -20.09 -0.94
C LYS A 257 -2.51 -20.88 0.16
N ARG A 258 -1.22 -21.21 -0.01
CA ARG A 258 -0.43 -21.89 1.03
C ARG A 258 -0.37 -21.11 2.34
N GLU A 259 -0.19 -19.79 2.28
CA GLU A 259 -0.24 -18.92 3.46
C GLU A 259 -1.61 -18.99 4.16
N ALA A 260 -2.70 -18.91 3.41
CA ALA A 260 -4.05 -18.99 3.95
C ALA A 260 -4.34 -20.38 4.55
N GLU A 261 -3.87 -21.46 3.93
CA GLU A 261 -4.00 -22.82 4.42
C GLU A 261 -3.26 -23.04 5.74
N VAL A 262 -1.99 -22.61 5.83
CA VAL A 262 -1.20 -22.67 7.07
C VAL A 262 -1.88 -21.89 8.19
N GLN A 263 -2.35 -20.67 7.91
CA GLN A 263 -3.10 -19.89 8.90
C GLN A 263 -4.41 -20.58 9.31
N ALA A 264 -5.13 -21.17 8.36
CA ALA A 264 -6.40 -21.85 8.62
C ALA A 264 -6.18 -23.11 9.46
N GLU A 265 -5.16 -23.91 9.15
CA GLU A 265 -4.75 -25.07 9.94
C GLU A 265 -4.39 -24.68 11.36
N HIS A 266 -3.57 -23.63 11.54
CA HIS A 266 -3.21 -23.14 12.86
C HIS A 266 -4.45 -22.68 13.65
N LYS A 267 -5.33 -21.90 13.03
CA LYS A 267 -6.58 -21.46 13.65
C LYS A 267 -7.49 -22.63 14.02
N LYS A 268 -7.51 -23.71 13.24
CA LYS A 268 -8.27 -24.93 13.56
C LYS A 268 -7.69 -25.63 14.79
N ARG A 269 -6.36 -25.86 14.81
CA ARG A 269 -5.66 -26.50 15.94
C ARG A 269 -5.86 -25.74 17.24
N GLU A 270 -5.70 -24.41 17.22
CA GLU A 270 -5.91 -23.59 18.42
C GLU A 270 -7.37 -23.63 18.90
N LYS A 271 -8.34 -23.60 17.99
CA LYS A 271 -9.75 -23.75 18.33
C LYS A 271 -10.06 -25.11 18.95
N GLU A 272 -9.46 -26.18 18.46
CA GLU A 272 -9.61 -27.53 19.01
C GLU A 272 -9.03 -27.61 20.43
N LEU A 273 -7.83 -27.06 20.67
CA LEU A 273 -7.22 -27.03 21.99
C LEU A 273 -8.01 -26.20 23.02
N ILE A 274 -8.62 -25.10 22.58
CA ILE A 274 -9.52 -24.31 23.43
C ILE A 274 -10.81 -25.07 23.71
N ARG A 275 -11.38 -25.72 22.68
CA ARG A 275 -12.59 -26.53 22.83
C ARG A 275 -12.37 -27.71 23.79
N GLU A 276 -11.18 -28.31 23.76
CA GLU A 276 -10.75 -29.35 24.71
C GLU A 276 -10.40 -28.81 26.10
N GLY A 277 -10.33 -27.48 26.28
CA GLY A 277 -9.98 -26.82 27.53
C GLY A 277 -8.49 -26.84 27.88
N LYS A 278 -7.62 -27.37 27.00
CA LYS A 278 -6.16 -27.40 27.21
C LYS A 278 -5.52 -26.02 27.15
N LYS A 279 -6.13 -25.07 26.44
CA LYS A 279 -5.72 -23.67 26.35
C LYS A 279 -6.90 -22.76 26.63
N ALA A 280 -6.71 -21.76 27.49
CA ALA A 280 -7.74 -20.75 27.76
C ALA A 280 -7.80 -19.66 26.68
N ASN A 281 -6.64 -19.28 26.11
CA ASN A 281 -6.51 -18.17 25.17
C ASN A 281 -6.05 -18.62 23.78
N PRO A 282 -6.57 -18.04 22.69
CA PRO A 282 -6.10 -18.32 21.34
C PRO A 282 -4.71 -17.75 21.09
N TYR A 283 -3.79 -18.61 20.63
CA TYR A 283 -2.50 -18.17 20.12
C TYR A 283 -2.60 -17.79 18.64
N TYR A 284 -1.87 -16.76 18.23
CA TYR A 284 -1.76 -16.35 16.83
C TYR A 284 -0.29 -16.37 16.41
N LEU A 285 0.02 -17.01 15.28
CA LEU A 285 1.39 -17.06 14.77
C LEU A 285 1.90 -15.66 14.44
N LYS A 286 3.16 -15.41 14.81
CA LYS A 286 3.90 -14.26 14.30
C LYS A 286 4.11 -14.41 12.79
N ASN A 287 4.25 -13.30 12.08
CA ASN A 287 4.49 -13.30 10.63
C ASN A 287 5.73 -14.12 10.24
N SER A 288 6.79 -14.09 11.05
CA SER A 288 8.01 -14.88 10.84
C SER A 288 7.77 -16.39 10.98
N GLU A 289 6.95 -16.80 11.94
CA GLU A 289 6.60 -18.21 12.18
C GLU A 289 5.70 -18.74 11.06
N LEU A 290 4.72 -17.94 10.64
CA LEU A 290 3.88 -18.23 9.48
C LEU A 290 4.74 -18.45 8.22
N GLN A 291 5.68 -17.54 7.93
CA GLN A 291 6.56 -17.67 6.78
C GLN A 291 7.43 -18.93 6.84
N LYS A 292 7.92 -19.31 8.03
CA LYS A 292 8.66 -20.57 8.22
C LYS A 292 7.80 -21.78 7.87
N GLN A 293 6.59 -21.86 8.41
CA GLN A 293 5.66 -22.96 8.13
C GLN A 293 5.27 -23.02 6.65
N VAL A 294 5.06 -21.88 6.00
CA VAL A 294 4.77 -21.81 4.55
C VAL A 294 5.96 -22.29 3.72
N LEU A 295 7.19 -21.95 4.12
CA LEU A 295 8.40 -22.43 3.46
C LEU A 295 8.57 -23.94 3.64
N GLU A 296 8.32 -24.47 4.83
CA GLU A 296 8.34 -25.91 5.11
C GLU A 296 7.34 -26.66 4.23
N ARG A 297 6.09 -26.18 4.14
CA ARG A 297 5.06 -26.73 3.24
C ARG A 297 5.49 -26.67 1.78
N LYS A 298 5.98 -25.50 1.32
CA LYS A 298 6.46 -25.29 -0.05
C LYS A 298 7.61 -26.22 -0.43
N TYR A 299 8.57 -26.44 0.48
CA TYR A 299 9.65 -27.39 0.22
C TYR A 299 9.14 -28.84 0.31
N GLY A 300 8.22 -29.16 1.21
CA GLY A 300 7.62 -30.49 1.31
C GLY A 300 6.91 -30.93 0.03
N GLU A 301 6.17 -30.03 -0.61
CA GLU A 301 5.46 -30.27 -1.88
C GLU A 301 6.41 -30.38 -3.09
N MET A 302 7.60 -29.80 -3.00
CA MET A 302 8.56 -29.76 -4.10
C MET A 302 9.33 -31.09 -4.24
N GLY A 303 9.68 -31.47 -5.46
CA GLY A 303 10.47 -32.68 -5.72
C GLY A 303 11.87 -32.62 -5.09
N SER A 304 12.48 -33.76 -4.76
CA SER A 304 13.80 -33.82 -4.08
C SER A 304 14.91 -33.06 -4.82
N ARG A 305 14.99 -33.24 -6.15
CA ARG A 305 15.96 -32.55 -7.02
C ARG A 305 15.72 -31.04 -7.08
N GLU A 306 14.45 -30.63 -7.13
CA GLU A 306 14.06 -29.22 -7.17
C GLU A 306 14.32 -28.53 -5.84
N ARG A 307 14.01 -29.19 -4.72
CA ARG A 307 14.35 -28.75 -3.38
C ARG A 307 15.85 -28.53 -3.22
N ALA A 308 16.67 -29.50 -3.61
CA ALA A 308 18.12 -29.40 -3.51
C ALA A 308 18.65 -28.18 -4.30
N LYS A 309 18.19 -28.00 -5.54
CA LYS A 309 18.52 -26.82 -6.36
C LYS A 309 18.03 -25.52 -5.74
N ALA A 310 16.84 -25.50 -5.14
CA ALA A 310 16.30 -24.32 -4.48
C ALA A 310 17.10 -23.95 -3.21
N LEU A 311 17.50 -24.94 -2.42
CA LEU A 311 18.35 -24.76 -1.24
C LEU A 311 19.77 -24.33 -1.64
N GLU A 312 20.34 -24.89 -2.70
CA GLU A 312 21.64 -24.45 -3.23
C GLU A 312 21.60 -22.99 -3.69
N ARG A 313 20.57 -22.59 -4.46
CA ARG A 313 20.37 -21.19 -4.84
C ARG A 313 20.19 -20.29 -3.63
N ARG A 314 19.48 -20.74 -2.60
CA ARG A 314 19.33 -19.99 -1.34
C ARG A 314 20.66 -19.86 -0.60
N ARG A 315 21.44 -20.93 -0.48
CA ARG A 315 22.79 -20.94 0.12
C ARG A 315 23.72 -19.98 -0.61
N LYS A 316 23.77 -20.03 -1.95
CA LYS A 316 24.57 -19.09 -2.77
C LYS A 316 24.15 -17.64 -2.55
N LYS A 317 22.84 -17.37 -2.50
CA LYS A 317 22.32 -16.02 -2.22
C LYS A 317 22.67 -15.54 -0.82
N VAL A 318 22.56 -16.41 0.19
CA VAL A 318 22.91 -16.08 1.57
C VAL A 318 24.42 -15.85 1.68
N ALA A 319 25.27 -16.74 1.18
CA ALA A 319 26.71 -16.54 1.14
C ALA A 319 27.12 -15.27 0.39
N SER A 320 26.45 -14.94 -0.72
CA SER A 320 26.69 -13.69 -1.44
C SER A 320 26.26 -12.46 -0.64
N LYS A 321 25.16 -12.54 0.11
CA LYS A 321 24.72 -11.47 1.02
C LYS A 321 25.66 -11.31 2.20
N GLU A 322 26.07 -12.40 2.83
CA GLU A 322 27.08 -12.42 3.91
C GLU A 322 28.38 -11.79 3.39
N ARG A 323 28.87 -12.21 2.21
CA ARG A 323 30.04 -11.57 1.57
C ARG A 323 29.82 -10.07 1.28
N LYS A 324 28.59 -9.65 0.98
CA LYS A 324 28.22 -8.23 0.80
C LYS A 324 28.04 -7.47 2.13
N GLU A 325 27.82 -8.17 3.22
CA GLU A 325 27.69 -7.60 4.56
C GLU A 325 29.05 -7.52 5.27
N MET A 326 30.02 -8.36 4.86
CA MET A 326 31.41 -8.25 5.32
C MET A 326 32.03 -6.90 4.91
N PRO A 327 32.78 -6.26 5.83
CA PRO A 327 33.61 -5.10 5.53
C PRO A 327 34.50 -5.34 4.31
N TRP A 328 34.72 -4.31 3.49
CA TRP A 328 35.40 -4.42 2.19
C TRP A 328 36.79 -5.06 2.28
N GLU A 329 37.55 -4.77 3.34
CA GLU A 329 38.85 -5.37 3.64
C GLU A 329 38.78 -6.91 3.68
N ARG A 330 37.71 -7.45 4.28
CA ARG A 330 37.47 -8.90 4.42
C ARG A 330 36.74 -9.52 3.23
N ARG A 331 36.24 -8.72 2.30
CA ARG A 331 35.59 -9.20 1.06
C ARG A 331 36.58 -9.78 0.05
N GLY A 332 37.88 -9.72 0.34
CA GLY A 332 38.96 -10.14 -0.56
C GLY A 332 39.35 -9.06 -1.57
N ALA A 333 39.01 -7.79 -1.30
CA ALA A 333 39.44 -6.64 -2.08
C ALA A 333 40.62 -5.87 -1.43
N GLY A 334 41.02 -6.23 -0.20
CA GLY A 334 42.08 -5.56 0.57
C GLY A 334 43.26 -6.47 0.94
N GLY A 335 43.65 -7.38 0.05
CA GLY A 335 44.71 -8.36 0.29
C GLY A 335 45.66 -8.53 -0.89
N GLY A 336 45.94 -7.44 -1.61
CA GLY A 336 47.00 -7.36 -2.60
C GLY A 336 47.75 -6.06 -2.38
N GLU A 337 48.79 -6.12 -1.56
CA GLU A 337 49.90 -5.16 -1.62
C GLU A 337 50.56 -5.33 -2.99
N ASP A 338 50.04 -4.62 -3.99
CA ASP A 338 50.83 -4.09 -5.10
C ASP A 338 50.01 -2.99 -5.77
N GLY A 339 50.58 -1.79 -5.81
CA GLY A 339 49.97 -0.57 -6.34
C GLY A 339 49.76 -0.63 -7.85
N GLY A 340 48.75 -1.36 -8.29
CA GLY A 340 48.28 -1.38 -9.66
C GLY A 340 46.87 -0.82 -9.75
N MET A 341 46.75 0.44 -10.18
CA MET A 341 45.48 0.98 -10.66
C MET A 341 44.85 -0.01 -11.67
N PRO A 342 43.53 -0.26 -11.63
CA PRO A 342 42.90 -1.11 -12.63
C PRO A 342 42.99 -0.43 -14.00
N ASN A 343 44.00 -0.86 -14.76
CA ASN A 343 44.26 -0.66 -16.18
C ASN A 343 43.02 -0.24 -16.98
N GLU A 344 42.83 1.07 -17.10
CA GLU A 344 42.06 1.72 -18.15
C GLU A 344 42.72 1.38 -19.49
N GLY A 345 42.02 0.67 -20.37
CA GLY A 345 42.41 0.60 -21.78
C GLY A 345 43.24 -0.61 -22.23
N LYS A 346 42.78 -1.85 -22.03
CA LYS A 346 43.23 -2.99 -22.87
C LYS A 346 42.10 -3.96 -23.24
N ARG A 347 41.16 -3.49 -24.07
CA ARG A 347 40.37 -4.35 -24.98
C ARG A 347 40.11 -3.63 -26.31
N ARG A 348 41.17 -3.27 -27.04
CA ARG A 348 41.07 -3.08 -28.49
C ARG A 348 40.92 -4.48 -29.09
N ARG A 349 39.71 -4.79 -29.57
CA ARG A 349 39.45 -5.98 -30.39
C ARG A 349 40.21 -5.75 -31.69
N LEU A 350 41.19 -6.61 -31.98
CA LEU A 350 41.73 -6.72 -33.33
C LEU A 350 40.61 -7.26 -34.23
N GLU A 351 40.41 -6.54 -35.33
CA GLU A 351 39.69 -6.81 -36.59
C GLU A 351 38.56 -7.85 -36.62
#